data_AF-A0A7Y5D1W2-F1
#
_entry.id   AF-A0A7Y5D1W2-F1
#
_cell.length_a   1.000
_cell.length_b   1.000
_cell.length_c   1.000
_cell.angle_alpha   90.00
_cell.angle_beta   90.00
_cell.angle_gamma   90.00
#
_symmetry.space_group_name_H-M   'P 1'
#
loop_
_entity.id
_entity.type
_entity.pdbx_description
1 polymer ?
#
loop_
_entity_poly.entity_id
_entity_poly.type
_entity_poly.pdbx_seq_one_letter_code
_entity_poly.pdbx_strand_id
1 'polypeptide(L)'
;MKTHRLVNRFKAAFLMMMIAMSTLLSNTASAKETPCETPPPVKEQTIMLALLLDTSNSMDGLIDQAKSQLWKIVNELAAAKCSDGTRPNIKISLYEYGNNRLSEETGYIRQVSALTTDLDVISEKLFSLTTSGGDEYCGHVIQTSLSQLAWSASEADLKMIFIAGNEPFNQGGVSFHKACGIARDKDVVVNTIFCGDFNEGLRTEWKNGADITGGTYMSIEQNTKTVYVPTPFDEKIEAMNDRLNDTYVYYGKSGVAKKDLQSAQDRNAQSYGQSNKVERAVSKSSHAYQNSSWDLVDAMKENEKAVTEAADSDLPKQMQGMNAQQRKDYVAKKSAERKKIQEEIQSLNVKRQEYIAANTPKESMESTLDGALIKAIKVRAKTKNMVWK
;
A
#
# COMPACT_ATOMS: atom_id res chain seq x y z
N MET A 1 -13.75 29.53 -93.12
CA MET A 1 -13.27 28.13 -93.02
C MET A 1 -11.75 28.13 -92.99
N LYS A 2 -11.14 27.38 -92.04
CA LYS A 2 -9.70 27.07 -91.95
C LYS A 2 -8.77 28.15 -91.36
N THR A 3 -9.08 28.67 -90.17
CA THR A 3 -8.09 29.20 -89.21
C THR A 3 -7.63 28.11 -88.22
N HIS A 4 -7.41 26.89 -88.73
CA HIS A 4 -7.03 25.70 -87.97
C HIS A 4 -5.78 25.06 -88.56
N ARG A 5 -4.64 25.77 -88.56
CA ARG A 5 -3.33 25.10 -88.75
C ARG A 5 -2.06 25.89 -88.38
N LEU A 6 -2.16 27.14 -87.90
CA LEU A 6 -0.96 27.89 -87.47
C LEU A 6 -0.80 28.08 -85.95
N VAL A 7 -1.84 27.84 -85.14
CA VAL A 7 -1.75 28.00 -83.67
C VAL A 7 -1.15 26.77 -82.96
N ASN A 8 -1.01 25.63 -83.67
CA ASN A 8 -0.52 24.38 -83.08
C ASN A 8 1.00 24.15 -83.19
N ARG A 9 1.78 25.06 -83.78
CA ARG A 9 3.25 24.96 -83.78
C ARG A 9 3.94 25.88 -82.76
N PHE A 10 3.22 26.85 -82.18
CA PHE A 10 3.74 27.69 -81.09
C PHE A 10 3.36 27.20 -79.68
N LYS A 11 2.35 26.32 -79.54
CA LYS A 11 2.01 25.71 -78.23
C LYS A 11 2.84 24.47 -77.87
N ALA A 12 3.54 23.86 -78.83
CA ALA A 12 4.36 22.68 -78.58
C ALA A 12 5.82 23.00 -78.17
N ALA A 13 6.32 24.21 -78.48
CA ALA A 13 7.67 24.64 -78.09
C ALA A 13 7.72 25.30 -76.71
N PHE A 14 6.58 25.82 -76.20
CA PHE A 14 6.50 26.38 -74.83
C PHE A 14 6.19 25.32 -73.76
N LEU A 15 5.80 24.11 -74.17
CA LEU A 15 5.50 22.99 -73.26
C LEU A 15 6.69 22.04 -73.03
N MET A 16 7.76 22.14 -73.83
CA MET A 16 9.02 21.40 -73.63
C MET A 16 10.15 22.25 -73.02
N MET A 17 9.85 23.48 -72.57
CA MET A 17 10.78 24.34 -71.82
C MET A 17 10.19 24.74 -70.45
N MET A 18 9.25 23.96 -69.93
CA MET A 18 8.82 23.97 -68.53
C MET A 18 8.93 22.58 -67.87
N ILE A 19 9.71 21.68 -68.47
CA ILE A 19 10.02 20.35 -67.93
C ILE A 19 11.53 20.21 -67.62
N ALA A 20 12.34 21.25 -67.86
CA ALA A 20 13.80 21.24 -67.65
C ALA A 20 14.32 22.36 -66.73
N MET A 21 13.45 22.99 -65.93
CA MET A 21 13.84 24.04 -64.97
C MET A 21 13.03 23.93 -63.66
N SER A 22 12.86 22.71 -63.15
CA SER A 22 12.31 22.45 -61.80
C SER A 22 13.21 21.54 -60.97
N THR A 23 14.43 21.25 -61.44
CA THR A 23 15.50 20.64 -60.66
C THR A 23 16.36 21.74 -60.06
N LEU A 24 15.97 22.28 -58.91
CA LEU A 24 16.79 23.00 -57.92
C LEU A 24 15.87 23.94 -57.15
N LEU A 25 15.19 23.40 -56.14
CA LEU A 25 14.89 24.11 -54.88
C LEU A 25 14.27 23.10 -53.91
N SER A 26 14.86 23.06 -52.72
CA SER A 26 14.31 22.45 -51.50
C SER A 26 14.39 20.92 -51.42
N ASN A 27 15.63 20.43 -51.32
CA ASN A 27 15.92 19.17 -50.64
C ASN A 27 15.76 19.40 -49.11
N THR A 28 14.51 19.53 -48.65
CA THR A 28 14.19 19.40 -47.23
C THR A 28 13.94 17.93 -46.97
N ALA A 29 14.92 17.27 -46.35
CA ALA A 29 14.78 15.94 -45.82
C ALA A 29 13.53 15.91 -44.92
N SER A 30 12.44 15.34 -45.42
CA SER A 30 11.31 14.93 -44.60
C SER A 30 11.80 13.75 -43.78
N ALA A 31 12.32 14.07 -42.58
CA ALA A 31 12.46 13.08 -41.53
C ALA A 31 11.07 12.50 -41.32
N LYS A 32 10.89 11.23 -41.69
CA LYS A 32 9.77 10.43 -41.23
C LYS A 32 9.86 10.45 -39.71
N GLU A 33 9.05 11.29 -39.07
CA GLU A 33 8.84 11.20 -37.65
C GLU A 33 8.26 9.81 -37.39
N THR A 34 9.11 8.92 -36.92
CA THR A 34 8.69 7.70 -36.22
C THR A 34 7.64 8.15 -35.22
N PRO A 35 6.42 7.57 -35.21
CA PRO A 35 5.47 7.85 -34.14
C PRO A 35 6.22 7.66 -32.82
N CYS A 36 6.33 8.74 -32.05
CA CYS A 36 6.80 8.67 -30.68
C CYS A 36 5.85 7.71 -29.99
N GLU A 37 6.26 6.45 -29.83
CA GLU A 37 5.62 5.53 -28.90
C GLU A 37 5.61 6.31 -27.60
N THR A 38 4.41 6.73 -27.21
CA THR A 38 4.16 7.15 -25.85
C THR A 38 4.72 6.01 -24.99
N PRO A 39 5.66 6.27 -24.07
CA PRO A 39 6.14 5.21 -23.20
C PRO A 39 4.91 4.53 -22.62
N PRO A 40 4.86 3.18 -22.61
CA PRO A 40 3.69 2.47 -22.09
C PRO A 40 3.33 3.10 -20.75
N PRO A 41 2.03 3.34 -20.47
CA PRO A 41 1.62 3.96 -19.22
C PRO A 41 2.33 3.19 -18.11
N VAL A 42 3.15 3.91 -17.35
CA VAL A 42 3.86 3.32 -16.21
C VAL A 42 2.79 2.67 -15.37
N LYS A 43 2.75 1.33 -15.39
CA LYS A 43 1.77 0.59 -14.59
C LYS A 43 2.09 0.92 -13.15
N GLU A 44 1.18 1.63 -12.49
CA GLU A 44 1.32 1.95 -11.07
C GLU A 44 1.57 0.65 -10.29
N GLN A 45 2.80 0.48 -9.81
CA GLN A 45 3.15 -0.72 -9.07
C GLN A 45 2.38 -0.73 -7.74
N THR A 46 1.96 -1.91 -7.31
CA THR A 46 1.25 -2.09 -6.05
C THR A 46 2.00 -3.08 -5.15
N ILE A 47 2.11 -2.74 -3.87
CA ILE A 47 2.47 -3.67 -2.81
C ILE A 47 1.17 -4.24 -2.21
N MET A 48 1.00 -5.55 -2.33
CA MET A 48 -0.17 -6.30 -1.87
C MET A 48 0.26 -7.26 -0.76
N LEU A 49 -0.21 -7.00 0.45
CA LEU A 49 0.18 -7.72 1.65
C LEU A 49 -1.02 -8.42 2.27
N ALA A 50 -0.93 -9.73 2.47
CA ALA A 50 -1.91 -10.47 3.26
C ALA A 50 -1.27 -10.91 4.58
N LEU A 51 -1.85 -10.46 5.69
CA LEU A 51 -1.50 -10.90 7.03
C LEU A 51 -2.47 -12.02 7.44
N LEU A 52 -1.95 -13.23 7.65
CA LEU A 52 -2.70 -14.39 8.12
C LEU A 52 -2.23 -14.64 9.56
N LEU A 53 -3.06 -14.29 10.53
CA LEU A 53 -2.69 -14.37 11.95
C LEU A 53 -3.42 -15.51 12.62
N ASP A 54 -2.68 -16.37 13.31
CA ASP A 54 -3.29 -17.31 14.24
C ASP A 54 -3.92 -16.53 15.41
N THR A 55 -5.13 -16.95 15.76
CA THR A 55 -5.94 -16.42 16.85
C THR A 55 -6.26 -17.50 17.88
N SER A 56 -5.43 -18.54 17.98
CA SER A 56 -5.48 -19.51 19.07
C SER A 56 -5.13 -18.87 20.42
N ASN A 57 -5.42 -19.56 21.53
CA ASN A 57 -5.28 -19.02 22.89
C ASN A 57 -3.85 -18.58 23.26
N SER A 58 -2.83 -19.12 22.58
CA SER A 58 -1.42 -18.77 22.80
C SER A 58 -0.99 -17.48 22.10
N MET A 59 -1.82 -16.89 21.23
CA MET A 59 -1.38 -15.87 20.28
C MET A 59 -1.68 -14.43 20.65
N ASP A 60 -2.09 -14.16 21.90
CA ASP A 60 -2.33 -12.79 22.37
C ASP A 60 -1.10 -11.89 22.18
N GLY A 61 0.10 -12.42 22.46
CA GLY A 61 1.36 -11.71 22.28
C GLY A 61 1.62 -11.31 20.83
N LEU A 62 1.39 -12.22 19.87
CA LEU A 62 1.53 -11.93 18.43
C LEU A 62 0.56 -10.82 18.00
N ILE A 63 -0.70 -10.92 18.41
CA ILE A 63 -1.74 -9.96 18.06
C ILE A 63 -1.41 -8.58 18.66
N ASP A 64 -0.94 -8.53 19.90
CA ASP A 64 -0.50 -7.29 20.54
C ASP A 64 0.74 -6.69 19.86
N GLN A 65 1.71 -7.52 19.46
CA GLN A 65 2.84 -7.05 18.66
C GLN A 65 2.37 -6.47 17.33
N ALA A 66 1.49 -7.16 16.60
CA ALA A 66 0.93 -6.67 15.34
C ALA A 66 0.21 -5.32 15.52
N LYS A 67 -0.63 -5.17 16.57
CA LYS A 67 -1.31 -3.91 16.91
C LYS A 67 -0.33 -2.77 17.20
N SER A 68 0.76 -3.06 17.90
CA SER A 68 1.79 -2.07 18.27
C SER A 68 2.75 -1.70 17.13
N GLN A 69 2.82 -2.50 16.07
CA GLN A 69 3.80 -2.36 14.99
C GLN A 69 3.19 -2.08 13.62
N LEU A 70 1.86 -2.15 13.48
CA LEU A 70 1.15 -1.89 12.22
C LEU A 70 1.63 -0.61 11.53
N TRP A 71 1.68 0.50 12.27
CA TRP A 71 2.05 1.80 11.71
C TRP A 71 3.52 1.86 11.29
N LYS A 72 4.42 1.19 12.01
CA LYS A 72 5.83 1.06 11.62
C LYS A 72 5.98 0.28 10.31
N ILE A 73 5.25 -0.83 10.16
CA ILE A 73 5.22 -1.61 8.91
C ILE A 73 4.71 -0.74 7.76
N VAL A 74 3.60 -0.02 7.96
CA VAL A 74 3.04 0.91 6.97
C VAL A 74 4.06 1.99 6.58
N ASN A 75 4.75 2.59 7.55
CA ASN A 75 5.75 3.63 7.30
C ASN A 75 6.90 3.11 6.43
N GLU A 76 7.36 1.89 6.71
CA GLU A 76 8.38 1.24 5.90
C GLU A 76 7.88 0.93 4.50
N LEU A 77 6.64 0.45 4.33
CA LEU A 77 6.06 0.26 3.00
C LEU A 77 5.95 1.59 2.24
N ALA A 78 5.54 2.67 2.90
CA ALA A 78 5.36 3.99 2.31
C ALA A 78 6.69 4.67 1.91
N ALA A 79 7.82 4.21 2.47
CA ALA A 79 9.15 4.67 2.10
C ALA A 79 9.68 4.03 0.80
N ALA A 80 9.02 2.97 0.31
CA ALA A 80 9.39 2.32 -0.93
C ALA A 80 9.18 3.25 -2.14
N LYS A 81 10.09 3.19 -3.10
CA LYS A 81 10.04 3.90 -4.38
C LYS A 81 10.33 2.92 -5.51
N CYS A 82 9.59 3.02 -6.59
CA CYS A 82 9.85 2.32 -7.83
C CYS A 82 11.11 2.90 -8.51
N SER A 83 11.68 2.18 -9.47
CA SER A 83 12.91 2.60 -10.17
C SER A 83 12.78 3.93 -10.91
N ASP A 84 11.58 4.29 -11.32
CA ASP A 84 11.23 5.57 -11.97
C ASP A 84 10.97 6.72 -10.97
N GLY A 85 11.10 6.45 -9.67
CA GLY A 85 10.85 7.42 -8.59
C GLY A 85 9.39 7.54 -8.16
N THR A 86 8.46 6.82 -8.80
CA THR A 86 7.06 6.75 -8.35
C THR A 86 6.96 5.99 -7.03
N ARG A 87 5.86 6.19 -6.30
CA ARG A 87 5.58 5.48 -5.04
C ARG A 87 4.51 4.42 -5.30
N PRO A 88 4.74 3.16 -4.90
CA PRO A 88 3.78 2.10 -5.18
C PRO A 88 2.52 2.27 -4.33
N ASN A 89 1.36 1.87 -4.85
CA ASN A 89 0.14 1.77 -4.05
C ASN A 89 0.31 0.67 -2.98
N ILE A 90 -0.35 0.79 -1.83
CA ILE A 90 -0.25 -0.19 -0.74
C ILE A 90 -1.64 -0.73 -0.43
N LYS A 91 -1.79 -2.05 -0.51
CA LYS A 91 -3.03 -2.76 -0.15
C LYS A 91 -2.72 -3.82 0.87
N ILE A 92 -3.42 -3.78 2.00
CA ILE A 92 -3.27 -4.77 3.08
C ILE A 92 -4.60 -5.52 3.24
N SER A 93 -4.52 -6.82 3.47
CA SER A 93 -5.64 -7.67 3.89
C SER A 93 -5.30 -8.39 5.18
N LEU A 94 -6.34 -8.78 5.93
CA LEU A 94 -6.20 -9.44 7.21
C LEU A 94 -7.09 -10.69 7.24
N TYR A 95 -6.50 -11.81 7.61
CA TYR A 95 -7.19 -13.05 7.93
C TYR A 95 -6.85 -13.46 9.35
N GLU A 96 -7.81 -14.11 9.97
CA GLU A 96 -7.58 -14.91 11.16
C GLU A 96 -7.82 -16.38 10.84
N TYR A 97 -7.06 -17.24 11.51
CA TYR A 97 -7.25 -18.69 11.51
C TYR A 97 -6.96 -19.26 12.90
N GLY A 98 -7.14 -20.56 13.10
CA GLY A 98 -6.80 -21.24 14.37
C GLY A 98 -7.77 -20.99 15.52
N ASN A 99 -9.04 -20.69 15.20
CA ASN A 99 -10.03 -20.32 16.20
C ASN A 99 -11.32 -21.14 16.10
N ASN A 100 -11.61 -21.94 17.14
CA ASN A 100 -12.76 -22.85 17.20
C ASN A 100 -14.13 -22.13 17.20
N ARG A 101 -14.18 -20.80 17.36
CA ARG A 101 -15.43 -20.04 17.19
C ARG A 101 -15.77 -19.81 15.72
N LEU A 102 -14.83 -20.07 14.81
CA LEU A 102 -15.02 -19.95 13.38
C LEU A 102 -15.67 -21.21 12.82
N SER A 103 -16.26 -21.09 11.63
CA SER A 103 -16.96 -22.21 11.01
C SER A 103 -15.98 -23.30 10.61
N GLU A 104 -16.25 -24.53 11.04
CA GLU A 104 -15.54 -25.72 10.57
C GLU A 104 -15.66 -25.88 9.04
N GLU A 105 -16.81 -25.48 8.47
CA GLU A 105 -17.04 -25.50 7.01
C GLU A 105 -16.06 -24.61 6.24
N THR A 106 -15.58 -23.52 6.86
CA THR A 106 -14.54 -22.65 6.29
C THR A 106 -13.14 -23.03 6.77
N GLY A 107 -12.98 -24.17 7.46
CA GLY A 107 -11.73 -24.64 8.02
C GLY A 107 -11.19 -23.73 9.13
N TYR A 108 -12.07 -23.13 9.92
CA TYR A 108 -11.74 -22.16 10.97
C TYR A 108 -11.01 -20.92 10.43
N ILE A 109 -11.33 -20.49 9.22
CA ILE A 109 -10.71 -19.33 8.56
C ILE A 109 -11.75 -18.25 8.32
N ARG A 110 -11.38 -17.00 8.59
CA ARG A 110 -12.18 -15.82 8.28
C ARG A 110 -11.35 -14.74 7.60
N GLN A 111 -11.83 -14.25 6.46
CA GLN A 111 -11.35 -13.00 5.88
C GLN A 111 -11.88 -11.82 6.71
N VAL A 112 -11.04 -11.26 7.58
CA VAL A 112 -11.40 -10.13 8.44
C VAL A 112 -11.43 -8.82 7.64
N SER A 113 -10.49 -8.67 6.72
CA SER A 113 -10.48 -7.59 5.72
C SER A 113 -9.97 -8.09 4.38
N ALA A 114 -10.68 -7.74 3.31
CA ALA A 114 -10.14 -7.83 1.95
C ALA A 114 -8.94 -6.89 1.79
N LEU A 115 -8.26 -6.98 0.64
CA LEU A 115 -7.23 -6.02 0.24
C LEU A 115 -7.84 -4.62 0.13
N THR A 116 -7.35 -3.70 0.96
CA THR A 116 -7.81 -2.31 1.01
C THR A 116 -6.64 -1.34 1.15
N THR A 117 -6.83 -0.12 0.67
CA THR A 117 -5.94 1.03 0.92
C THR A 117 -6.32 1.79 2.20
N ASP A 118 -7.48 1.49 2.79
CA ASP A 118 -7.96 2.11 4.03
C ASP A 118 -7.29 1.47 5.25
N LEU A 119 -6.21 2.11 5.71
CA LEU A 119 -5.41 1.65 6.84
C LEU A 119 -6.14 1.74 8.18
N ASP A 120 -7.12 2.64 8.33
CA ASP A 120 -7.90 2.73 9.55
C ASP A 120 -8.87 1.56 9.70
N VAL A 121 -9.40 1.04 8.58
CA VAL A 121 -10.16 -0.23 8.57
C VAL A 121 -9.27 -1.40 8.97
N ILE A 122 -8.05 -1.49 8.45
CA ILE A 122 -7.11 -2.55 8.84
C ILE A 122 -6.79 -2.47 10.34
N SER A 123 -6.52 -1.28 10.86
CA SER A 123 -6.31 -1.07 12.30
C SER A 123 -7.55 -1.46 13.10
N GLU A 124 -8.76 -1.06 12.70
CA GLU A 124 -10.00 -1.46 13.37
C GLU A 124 -10.14 -2.98 13.46
N LYS A 125 -9.95 -3.66 12.32
CA LYS A 125 -10.08 -5.10 12.22
C LYS A 125 -9.04 -5.81 13.06
N LEU A 126 -7.78 -5.36 13.02
CA LEU A 126 -6.72 -5.89 13.84
C LEU A 126 -6.99 -5.71 15.34
N PHE A 127 -7.52 -4.55 15.74
CA PHE A 127 -7.91 -4.27 17.13
C PHE A 127 -9.12 -5.08 17.59
N SER A 128 -9.99 -5.51 16.66
CA SER A 128 -11.16 -6.35 16.96
C SER A 128 -10.85 -7.84 17.10
N LEU A 129 -9.65 -8.29 16.76
CA LEU A 129 -9.27 -9.70 16.88
C LEU A 129 -9.24 -10.11 18.36
N THR A 130 -9.79 -11.29 18.62
CA THR A 130 -9.78 -11.93 19.93
C THR A 130 -9.33 -13.37 19.78
N THR A 131 -8.52 -13.85 20.72
CA THR A 131 -8.05 -15.23 20.71
C THR A 131 -9.12 -16.17 21.24
N SER A 132 -9.17 -17.37 20.67
CA SER A 132 -9.92 -18.51 21.18
C SER A 132 -9.34 -19.75 20.51
N GLY A 133 -8.93 -20.74 21.30
CA GLY A 133 -8.18 -21.90 20.83
C GLY A 133 -8.82 -22.61 19.63
N GLY A 134 -7.98 -23.28 18.85
CA GLY A 134 -8.36 -24.11 17.71
C GLY A 134 -7.15 -24.59 16.92
N ASP A 135 -7.41 -25.49 15.97
CA ASP A 135 -6.35 -26.10 15.17
C ASP A 135 -5.86 -25.16 14.06
N GLU A 136 -4.56 -25.12 13.82
CA GLU A 136 -3.95 -24.26 12.80
C GLU A 136 -3.90 -24.90 11.40
N TYR A 137 -4.84 -24.56 10.51
CA TYR A 137 -4.83 -25.06 9.13
C TYR A 137 -4.09 -24.13 8.14
N CYS A 138 -2.76 -24.05 8.29
CA CYS A 138 -1.88 -23.19 7.49
C CYS A 138 -2.03 -23.36 5.97
N GLY A 139 -2.05 -24.61 5.47
CA GLY A 139 -2.26 -24.88 4.05
C GLY A 139 -3.61 -24.39 3.54
N HIS A 140 -4.65 -24.49 4.37
CA HIS A 140 -6.01 -24.08 4.03
C HIS A 140 -6.12 -22.54 3.99
N VAL A 141 -5.61 -21.81 4.99
CA VAL A 141 -5.68 -20.34 5.00
C VAL A 141 -4.90 -19.72 3.84
N ILE A 142 -3.75 -20.29 3.47
CA ILE A 142 -2.99 -19.86 2.28
C ILE A 142 -3.83 -20.06 1.03
N GLN A 143 -4.38 -21.26 0.81
CA GLN A 143 -5.23 -21.54 -0.36
C GLN A 143 -6.46 -20.62 -0.41
N THR A 144 -7.13 -20.41 0.73
CA THR A 144 -8.29 -19.53 0.86
C THR A 144 -7.93 -18.10 0.47
N SER A 145 -6.86 -17.53 1.03
CA SER A 145 -6.42 -16.17 0.70
C SER A 145 -6.04 -15.99 -0.77
N LEU A 146 -5.45 -17.01 -1.41
CA LEU A 146 -5.12 -17.01 -2.83
C LEU A 146 -6.35 -17.07 -3.74
N SER A 147 -7.46 -17.59 -3.23
CA SER A 147 -8.72 -17.74 -3.96
C SER A 147 -9.66 -16.54 -3.79
N GLN A 148 -9.75 -15.98 -2.57
CA GLN A 148 -10.70 -14.93 -2.22
C GLN A 148 -10.17 -13.52 -2.50
N LEU A 149 -8.87 -13.29 -2.34
CA LEU A 149 -8.28 -11.97 -2.58
C LEU A 149 -8.10 -11.71 -4.08
N ALA A 150 -8.41 -10.47 -4.48
CA ALA A 150 -8.18 -9.96 -5.83
C ALA A 150 -6.69 -9.62 -6.03
N TRP A 151 -5.83 -10.64 -6.09
CA TRP A 151 -4.41 -10.49 -6.39
C TRP A 151 -4.17 -9.91 -7.79
N SER A 152 -3.18 -9.02 -7.92
CA SER A 152 -2.83 -8.42 -9.20
C SER A 152 -2.21 -9.43 -10.16
N ALA A 153 -2.58 -9.33 -11.43
CA ALA A 153 -1.96 -10.04 -12.54
C ALA A 153 -0.65 -9.38 -13.02
N SER A 154 -0.30 -8.21 -12.51
CA SER A 154 0.95 -7.52 -12.86
C SER A 154 2.15 -8.21 -12.23
N GLU A 155 3.14 -8.55 -13.05
CA GLU A 155 4.43 -9.07 -12.59
C GLU A 155 5.31 -8.00 -11.92
N ALA A 156 5.01 -6.72 -12.14
CA ALA A 156 5.70 -5.61 -11.50
C ALA A 156 5.25 -5.40 -10.04
N ASP A 157 4.11 -5.99 -9.65
CA ASP A 157 3.56 -5.83 -8.32
C ASP A 157 4.26 -6.75 -7.31
N LEU A 158 4.40 -6.24 -6.09
CA LEU A 158 4.94 -7.00 -4.97
C LEU A 158 3.78 -7.68 -4.24
N LYS A 159 3.68 -9.00 -4.35
CA LYS A 159 2.60 -9.78 -3.72
C LYS A 159 3.17 -10.70 -2.64
N MET A 160 2.73 -10.51 -1.40
CA MET A 160 3.28 -11.22 -0.25
C MET A 160 2.19 -11.66 0.71
N ILE A 161 2.32 -12.89 1.19
CA ILE A 161 1.61 -13.42 2.34
C ILE A 161 2.60 -13.47 3.51
N PHE A 162 2.18 -13.02 4.68
CA PHE A 162 2.84 -13.32 5.95
C PHE A 162 1.86 -14.13 6.77
N ILE A 163 2.24 -15.37 7.08
CA ILE A 163 1.50 -16.25 7.97
C ILE A 163 2.26 -16.39 9.28
N ALA A 164 1.56 -16.29 10.40
CA ALA A 164 2.13 -16.34 11.74
C ALA A 164 1.28 -17.22 12.68
N GLY A 165 1.95 -18.12 13.41
CA GLY A 165 1.33 -19.16 14.24
C GLY A 165 2.38 -19.96 15.01
N ASN A 166 1.95 -20.93 15.82
CA ASN A 166 2.82 -21.63 16.77
C ASN A 166 2.67 -23.18 16.77
N GLU A 167 1.85 -23.73 15.89
CA GLU A 167 1.66 -25.17 15.73
C GLU A 167 2.24 -25.71 14.41
N PRO A 168 2.23 -27.05 14.17
CA PRO A 168 2.79 -27.60 12.94
C PRO A 168 2.12 -27.10 11.66
N PHE A 169 2.95 -26.68 10.69
CA PHE A 169 2.50 -26.04 9.45
C PHE A 169 1.74 -26.99 8.50
N ASN A 170 1.86 -28.29 8.73
CA ASN A 170 1.30 -29.35 7.89
C ASN A 170 -0.05 -29.89 8.39
N GLN A 171 -0.70 -29.21 9.33
CA GLN A 171 -2.01 -29.56 9.84
C GLN A 171 -3.15 -29.32 8.84
N GLY A 172 -4.27 -30.03 9.06
CA GLY A 172 -5.48 -29.94 8.24
C GLY A 172 -5.44 -30.79 6.96
N GLY A 173 -6.57 -30.83 6.24
CA GLY A 173 -6.72 -31.64 5.02
C GLY A 173 -6.11 -31.03 3.75
N VAL A 174 -5.73 -29.75 3.78
CA VAL A 174 -5.14 -29.04 2.64
C VAL A 174 -3.62 -29.09 2.72
N SER A 175 -2.99 -29.76 1.77
CA SER A 175 -1.52 -29.81 1.66
C SER A 175 -0.93 -28.41 1.43
N PHE A 176 -0.08 -27.97 2.36
CA PHE A 176 0.64 -26.70 2.21
C PHE A 176 1.56 -26.69 0.98
N HIS A 177 2.12 -27.85 0.55
CA HIS A 177 2.90 -27.93 -0.68
C HIS A 177 2.08 -27.52 -1.91
N LYS A 178 0.82 -27.95 -1.98
CA LYS A 178 -0.09 -27.55 -3.06
C LYS A 178 -0.45 -26.07 -2.96
N ALA A 179 -0.80 -25.60 -1.76
CA ALA A 179 -1.17 -24.19 -1.53
C ALA A 179 -0.01 -23.23 -1.87
N CYS A 180 1.20 -23.51 -1.37
CA CYS A 180 2.40 -22.74 -1.69
C CYS A 180 2.81 -22.90 -3.17
N GLY A 181 2.58 -24.05 -3.79
CA GLY A 181 2.76 -24.22 -5.24
C GLY A 181 1.88 -23.26 -6.04
N ILE A 182 0.59 -23.14 -5.68
CA ILE A 182 -0.34 -22.18 -6.28
C ILE A 182 0.14 -20.73 -6.01
N ALA A 183 0.62 -20.43 -4.80
CA ALA A 183 1.16 -19.11 -4.47
C ALA A 183 2.31 -18.73 -5.40
N ARG A 184 3.30 -19.64 -5.55
CA ARG A 184 4.45 -19.46 -6.44
C ARG A 184 4.01 -19.23 -7.88
N ASP A 185 3.07 -20.04 -8.38
CA ASP A 185 2.59 -19.93 -9.76
C ASP A 185 1.81 -18.60 -10.00
N LYS A 186 1.24 -18.00 -8.95
CA LYS A 186 0.64 -16.66 -8.95
C LYS A 186 1.65 -15.53 -8.66
N ASP A 187 2.93 -15.84 -8.50
CA ASP A 187 3.99 -14.90 -8.09
C ASP A 187 3.68 -14.22 -6.74
N VAL A 188 3.04 -14.95 -5.83
CA VAL A 188 2.79 -14.55 -4.44
C VAL A 188 3.81 -15.25 -3.55
N VAL A 189 4.60 -14.46 -2.81
CA VAL A 189 5.61 -15.01 -1.89
C VAL A 189 5.01 -15.23 -0.52
N VAL A 190 5.11 -16.46 0.00
CA VAL A 190 4.68 -16.82 1.35
C VAL A 190 5.88 -16.71 2.28
N ASN A 191 5.77 -15.86 3.29
CA ASN A 191 6.73 -15.70 4.37
C ASN A 191 6.09 -16.24 5.65
N THR A 192 6.85 -17.00 6.41
CA THR A 192 6.34 -17.80 7.53
C THR A 192 7.01 -17.33 8.82
N ILE A 193 6.22 -17.02 9.83
CA ILE A 193 6.66 -16.53 11.14
C ILE A 193 6.22 -17.52 12.20
N PHE A 194 7.16 -18.29 12.73
CA PHE A 194 6.87 -19.19 13.84
C PHE A 194 6.97 -18.44 15.17
N CYS A 195 5.95 -18.55 16.00
CA CYS A 195 5.91 -17.96 17.33
C CYS A 195 6.46 -18.96 18.36
N GLY A 196 7.79 -19.04 18.47
CA GLY A 196 8.46 -20.00 19.35
C GLY A 196 9.95 -20.17 19.05
N ASP A 197 10.48 -21.36 19.34
CA ASP A 197 11.87 -21.71 19.04
C ASP A 197 12.10 -21.83 17.53
N PHE A 198 13.19 -21.22 17.04
CA PHE A 198 13.51 -21.23 15.61
C PHE A 198 13.71 -22.65 15.05
N ASN A 199 14.27 -23.57 15.84
CA ASN A 199 14.47 -24.95 15.39
C ASN A 199 13.19 -25.78 15.44
N GLU A 200 12.21 -25.40 16.25
CA GLU A 200 10.90 -26.03 16.26
C GLU A 200 10.12 -25.72 14.98
N GLY A 201 10.05 -24.46 14.54
CA GLY A 201 9.43 -24.13 13.25
C GLY A 201 10.11 -24.82 12.06
N LEU A 202 11.43 -25.05 12.13
CA LEU A 202 12.16 -25.89 11.16
C LEU A 202 11.64 -27.34 11.14
N ARG A 203 11.52 -27.97 12.32
CA ARG A 203 11.04 -29.36 12.45
C ARG A 203 9.57 -29.52 12.09
N THR A 204 8.81 -28.44 12.19
CA THR A 204 7.35 -28.42 11.99
C THR A 204 6.96 -27.78 10.65
N GLU A 205 7.87 -27.82 9.67
CA GLU A 205 7.65 -27.50 8.25
C GLU A 205 7.40 -26.01 7.92
N TRP A 206 7.52 -25.08 8.87
CA TRP A 206 7.36 -23.64 8.60
C TRP A 206 8.36 -23.15 7.56
N LYS A 207 9.64 -23.56 7.67
CA LYS A 207 10.64 -23.19 6.67
C LYS A 207 10.34 -23.74 5.28
N ASN A 208 9.84 -24.97 5.21
CA ASN A 208 9.45 -25.59 3.93
C ASN A 208 8.34 -24.79 3.25
N GLY A 209 7.35 -24.32 4.03
CA GLY A 209 6.28 -23.44 3.56
C GLY A 209 6.80 -22.18 2.86
N ALA A 210 7.80 -21.50 3.44
CA ALA A 210 8.42 -20.32 2.85
C ALA A 210 9.28 -20.67 1.60
N ASP A 211 10.12 -21.70 1.71
CA ASP A 211 11.10 -22.08 0.69
C ASP A 211 10.45 -22.36 -0.68
N ILE A 212 9.27 -22.99 -0.70
CA ILE A 212 8.53 -23.31 -1.93
C ILE A 212 8.27 -22.07 -2.81
N THR A 213 8.10 -20.91 -2.19
CA THR A 213 7.82 -19.64 -2.88
C THR A 213 9.03 -18.70 -2.95
N GLY A 214 10.18 -19.12 -2.41
CA GLY A 214 11.35 -18.26 -2.24
C GLY A 214 11.14 -17.17 -1.18
N GLY A 215 10.25 -17.41 -0.21
CA GLY A 215 10.00 -16.51 0.92
C GLY A 215 11.02 -16.67 2.05
N THR A 216 10.79 -15.95 3.13
CA THR A 216 11.65 -15.98 4.33
C THR A 216 10.95 -16.69 5.48
N TYR A 217 11.67 -17.62 6.12
CA TYR A 217 11.30 -18.21 7.39
C TYR A 217 11.95 -17.46 8.54
N MET A 218 11.15 -17.15 9.55
CA MET A 218 11.54 -16.37 10.72
C MET A 218 10.88 -16.96 11.96
N SER A 219 11.52 -16.77 13.10
CA SER A 219 10.94 -17.09 14.41
C SER A 219 10.96 -15.84 15.25
N ILE A 220 9.89 -15.61 16.01
CA ILE A 220 9.79 -14.48 16.93
C ILE A 220 9.45 -14.97 18.33
N GLU A 221 9.90 -14.23 19.33
CA GLU A 221 9.35 -14.35 20.67
C GLU A 221 8.19 -13.35 20.78
N GLN A 222 6.99 -13.88 20.93
CA GLN A 222 5.74 -13.12 20.81
C GLN A 222 5.43 -12.22 22.03
N ASN A 223 6.10 -12.40 23.16
CA ASN A 223 5.94 -11.55 24.35
C ASN A 223 7.01 -10.45 24.43
N THR A 224 7.90 -10.38 23.45
CA THR A 224 9.01 -9.44 23.42
C THR A 224 8.43 -8.06 23.16
N LYS A 225 8.59 -7.19 24.14
CA LYS A 225 8.13 -5.81 24.05
C LYS A 225 9.06 -5.04 23.13
N THR A 226 8.48 -4.26 22.23
CA THR A 226 9.22 -3.33 21.38
C THR A 226 10.00 -2.34 22.26
N VAL A 227 11.29 -2.18 22.00
CA VAL A 227 12.12 -1.21 22.73
C VAL A 227 11.73 0.20 22.27
N TYR A 228 11.14 0.97 23.18
CA TYR A 228 10.88 2.39 22.93
C TYR A 228 12.13 3.21 23.26
N VAL A 229 12.61 3.98 22.28
CA VAL A 229 13.63 5.00 22.47
C VAL A 229 12.95 6.36 22.39
N PRO A 230 12.69 7.04 23.54
CA PRO A 230 12.10 8.36 23.54
C PRO A 230 12.97 9.35 22.77
N THR A 231 12.35 10.24 22.00
CA THR A 231 13.06 11.23 21.21
C THR A 231 12.57 12.65 21.52
N PRO A 232 13.43 13.68 21.36
CA PRO A 232 13.01 15.08 21.53
C PRO A 232 12.06 15.58 20.42
N PHE A 233 11.67 14.71 19.48
CA PHE A 233 10.80 15.05 18.35
C PHE A 233 9.38 14.52 18.52
N ASP A 234 9.15 13.57 19.43
CA ASP A 234 7.87 12.86 19.58
C ASP A 234 6.73 13.83 19.91
N GLU A 235 6.89 14.68 20.92
CA GLU A 235 5.87 15.67 21.31
C GLU A 235 5.52 16.65 20.17
N LYS A 236 6.51 17.02 19.35
CA LYS A 236 6.28 17.91 18.20
C LYS A 236 5.49 17.22 17.11
N ILE A 237 5.80 15.95 16.83
CA ILE A 237 5.04 15.15 15.86
C ILE A 237 3.60 14.95 16.34
N GLU A 238 3.39 14.72 17.64
CA GLU A 238 2.06 14.61 18.22
C GLU A 238 1.24 15.90 18.09
N ALA A 239 1.83 17.05 18.43
CA ALA A 239 1.18 18.33 18.25
C ALA A 239 0.83 18.59 16.78
N MET A 240 1.68 18.15 15.84
CA MET A 240 1.36 18.22 14.41
C MET A 240 0.25 17.25 14.02
N ASN A 241 0.17 16.05 14.61
CA ASN A 241 -0.92 15.11 14.37
C ASN A 241 -2.28 15.66 14.80
N ASP A 242 -2.34 16.36 15.93
CA ASP A 242 -3.57 16.99 16.41
C ASP A 242 -4.04 18.05 15.39
N ARG A 243 -3.13 18.87 14.87
CA ARG A 243 -3.43 19.82 13.79
C ARG A 243 -3.79 19.12 12.49
N LEU A 244 -3.13 18.00 12.16
CA LEU A 244 -3.43 17.19 10.98
C LEU A 244 -4.87 16.70 11.01
N ASN A 245 -5.35 16.27 12.17
CA ASN A 245 -6.72 15.82 12.40
C ASN A 245 -7.78 16.89 12.08
N ASP A 246 -7.46 18.16 12.30
CA ASP A 246 -8.35 19.28 11.99
C ASP A 246 -8.42 19.61 10.49
N THR A 247 -7.60 18.95 9.67
CA THR A 247 -7.59 19.16 8.22
C THR A 247 -8.50 18.20 7.44
N TYR A 248 -9.06 17.16 8.07
CA TYR A 248 -9.96 16.23 7.39
C TYR A 248 -11.38 16.79 7.32
N VAL A 249 -11.95 16.69 6.12
CA VAL A 249 -13.24 17.25 5.75
C VAL A 249 -14.09 16.09 5.24
N TYR A 250 -14.89 15.51 6.13
CA TYR A 250 -15.66 14.34 5.76
C TYR A 250 -16.72 14.66 4.70
N TYR A 251 -17.13 13.67 3.90
CA TYR A 251 -18.30 13.76 3.04
C TYR A 251 -18.96 12.41 2.81
N GLY A 252 -20.19 12.45 2.31
CA GLY A 252 -20.99 11.29 1.98
C GLY A 252 -21.56 10.59 3.22
N LYS A 253 -22.44 9.61 2.98
CA LYS A 253 -23.18 8.90 4.04
C LYS A 253 -22.30 8.24 5.09
N SER A 254 -21.10 7.78 4.72
CA SER A 254 -20.13 7.17 5.64
C SER A 254 -19.13 8.16 6.24
N GLY A 255 -19.16 9.43 5.83
CA GLY A 255 -18.15 10.43 6.18
C GLY A 255 -17.95 10.59 7.68
N VAL A 256 -19.05 10.75 8.43
CA VAL A 256 -19.01 10.89 9.90
C VAL A 256 -18.42 9.63 10.54
N ALA A 257 -18.94 8.45 10.19
CA ALA A 257 -18.47 7.19 10.75
C ALA A 257 -16.98 6.93 10.46
N LYS A 258 -16.49 7.30 9.27
CA LYS A 258 -15.07 7.17 8.90
C LYS A 258 -14.18 8.19 9.60
N LYS A 259 -14.65 9.41 9.81
CA LYS A 259 -13.95 10.41 10.62
C LYS A 259 -13.84 9.96 12.08
N ASP A 260 -14.91 9.40 12.64
CA ASP A 260 -14.93 8.83 13.98
C ASP A 260 -13.99 7.61 14.09
N LEU A 261 -13.95 6.78 13.03
CA LEU A 261 -13.03 5.65 12.93
C LEU A 261 -11.57 6.11 12.98
N GLN A 262 -11.20 7.14 12.22
CA GLN A 262 -9.86 7.72 12.28
C GLN A 262 -9.48 8.14 13.71
N SER A 263 -10.39 8.82 14.42
CA SER A 263 -10.18 9.24 15.81
C SER A 263 -10.17 8.08 16.80
N ALA A 264 -10.90 6.99 16.53
CA ALA A 264 -10.77 5.75 17.28
C ALA A 264 -9.39 5.11 17.08
N GLN A 265 -8.86 5.10 15.85
CA GLN A 265 -7.53 4.56 15.57
C GLN A 265 -6.40 5.42 16.15
N ASP A 266 -6.59 6.74 16.28
CA ASP A 266 -5.65 7.59 17.04
C ASP A 266 -5.60 7.18 18.52
N ARG A 267 -6.75 6.90 19.14
CA ARG A 267 -6.82 6.42 20.54
C ARG A 267 -6.22 5.02 20.71
N ASN A 268 -6.49 4.13 19.77
CA ASN A 268 -5.90 2.79 19.72
C ASN A 268 -4.37 2.84 19.59
N ALA A 269 -3.84 3.73 18.75
CA ALA A 269 -2.39 3.91 18.65
C ALA A 269 -1.81 4.42 19.97
N GLN A 270 -2.47 5.41 20.60
CA GLN A 270 -2.08 5.96 21.89
C GLN A 270 -2.11 4.93 23.02
N SER A 271 -3.03 3.96 23.02
CA SER A 271 -3.10 2.93 24.08
C SER A 271 -1.89 1.99 24.09
N TYR A 272 -1.17 1.88 22.97
CA TYR A 272 0.10 1.13 22.85
C TYR A 272 1.34 2.03 23.06
N GLY A 273 1.14 3.25 23.55
CA GLY A 273 2.20 4.15 23.96
C GLY A 273 2.60 5.21 22.93
N GLN A 274 3.46 6.11 23.38
CA GLN A 274 3.87 7.30 22.65
C GLN A 274 4.49 6.96 21.28
N SER A 275 5.36 5.94 21.23
CA SER A 275 5.97 5.48 19.98
C SER A 275 4.92 5.19 18.92
N ASN A 276 3.87 4.42 19.27
CA ASN A 276 2.87 3.98 18.31
C ASN A 276 1.98 5.14 17.85
N LYS A 277 1.69 6.10 18.74
CA LYS A 277 1.03 7.36 18.39
C LYS A 277 1.83 8.16 17.37
N VAL A 278 3.15 8.27 17.55
CA VAL A 278 4.06 8.96 16.64
C VAL A 278 4.17 8.22 15.29
N GLU A 279 4.34 6.90 15.30
CA GLU A 279 4.39 6.10 14.07
C GLU A 279 3.10 6.28 13.25
N ARG A 280 1.93 6.30 13.90
CA ARG A 280 0.67 6.58 13.23
C ARG A 280 0.63 7.98 12.61
N ALA A 281 1.07 9.00 13.33
CA ALA A 281 1.15 10.36 12.80
C ALA A 281 2.03 10.44 11.54
N VAL A 282 3.16 9.73 11.56
CA VAL A 282 4.04 9.57 10.40
C VAL A 282 3.30 8.88 9.25
N SER A 283 2.56 7.79 9.51
CA SER A 283 1.77 7.10 8.47
C SER A 283 0.75 8.03 7.82
N LYS A 284 0.02 8.82 8.62
CA LYS A 284 -1.00 9.78 8.14
C LYS A 284 -0.42 10.93 7.30
N SER A 285 0.87 11.20 7.47
CA SER A 285 1.59 12.19 6.65
C SER A 285 2.22 11.60 5.39
N SER A 286 2.18 10.28 5.21
CA SER A 286 2.69 9.59 4.04
C SER A 286 1.64 9.50 2.92
N HIS A 287 2.07 9.08 1.72
CA HIS A 287 1.16 8.83 0.60
C HIS A 287 0.30 7.57 0.77
N ALA A 288 0.66 6.68 1.71
CA ALA A 288 -0.01 5.41 1.93
C ALA A 288 -1.38 5.59 2.62
N TYR A 289 -1.56 6.70 3.34
CA TYR A 289 -2.80 7.01 4.05
C TYR A 289 -3.77 7.76 3.13
N GLN A 290 -4.61 7.02 2.42
CA GLN A 290 -5.56 7.54 1.43
C GLN A 290 -7.00 7.45 1.94
N ASN A 291 -7.73 8.56 1.91
CA ASN A 291 -9.09 8.65 2.46
C ASN A 291 -10.11 9.20 1.46
N SER A 292 -9.83 9.11 0.17
CA SER A 292 -10.63 9.70 -0.90
C SER A 292 -12.09 9.26 -0.92
N SER A 293 -12.45 8.13 -0.29
CA SER A 293 -13.83 7.66 -0.19
C SER A 293 -14.69 8.44 0.81
N TRP A 294 -14.07 9.21 1.72
CA TRP A 294 -14.78 9.90 2.79
C TRP A 294 -14.20 11.27 3.16
N ASP A 295 -13.02 11.65 2.70
CA ASP A 295 -12.37 12.95 2.96
C ASP A 295 -12.22 13.77 1.67
N LEU A 296 -12.81 14.97 1.63
CA LEU A 296 -12.82 15.84 0.44
C LEU A 296 -11.45 16.33 0.03
N VAL A 297 -10.52 16.51 0.98
CA VAL A 297 -9.16 16.97 0.65
C VAL A 297 -8.40 15.92 -0.14
N ASP A 298 -8.57 14.64 0.18
CA ASP A 298 -8.02 13.54 -0.60
C ASP A 298 -8.84 13.31 -1.89
N ALA A 299 -10.18 13.29 -1.79
CA ALA A 299 -11.07 13.04 -2.93
C ALA A 299 -10.86 14.05 -4.07
N MET A 300 -10.59 15.32 -3.76
CA MET A 300 -10.35 16.35 -4.79
C MET A 300 -9.10 16.08 -5.62
N LYS A 301 -8.09 15.38 -5.07
CA LYS A 301 -6.86 15.03 -5.81
C LYS A 301 -7.14 14.03 -6.94
N GLU A 302 -8.13 13.17 -6.74
CA GLU A 302 -8.54 12.14 -7.70
C GLU A 302 -9.67 12.61 -8.61
N ASN A 303 -10.64 13.32 -8.05
CA ASN A 303 -11.81 13.82 -8.77
C ASN A 303 -12.33 15.11 -8.15
N GLU A 304 -12.04 16.24 -8.80
CA GLU A 304 -12.51 17.56 -8.37
C GLU A 304 -14.04 17.65 -8.20
N LYS A 305 -14.81 16.83 -8.92
CA LYS A 305 -16.27 16.81 -8.83
C LYS A 305 -16.78 16.37 -7.46
N ALA A 306 -16.00 15.59 -6.69
CA ALA A 306 -16.38 15.13 -5.36
C ALA A 306 -16.76 16.32 -4.44
N VAL A 307 -16.06 17.44 -4.56
CA VAL A 307 -16.28 18.65 -3.76
C VAL A 307 -17.56 19.39 -4.16
N THR A 308 -17.89 19.39 -5.45
CA THR A 308 -19.04 20.13 -5.98
C THR A 308 -20.33 19.32 -5.96
N GLU A 309 -20.24 17.99 -6.08
CA GLU A 309 -21.40 17.09 -6.21
C GLU A 309 -21.79 16.44 -4.87
N ALA A 310 -21.00 16.60 -3.81
CA ALA A 310 -21.37 16.11 -2.48
C ALA A 310 -22.70 16.73 -2.01
N ALA A 311 -23.61 15.87 -1.52
CA ALA A 311 -24.88 16.28 -0.96
C ALA A 311 -24.65 17.21 0.24
N ASP A 312 -25.38 18.32 0.30
CA ASP A 312 -25.20 19.33 1.36
C ASP A 312 -25.45 18.75 2.77
N SER A 313 -26.42 17.84 2.90
CA SER A 313 -26.70 17.12 4.15
C SER A 313 -25.55 16.24 4.63
N ASP A 314 -24.69 15.81 3.71
CA ASP A 314 -23.61 14.85 3.97
C ASP A 314 -22.26 15.57 4.19
N LEU A 315 -22.27 16.91 4.20
CA LEU A 315 -21.10 17.74 4.48
C LEU A 315 -21.01 18.13 5.96
N PRO A 316 -19.81 18.51 6.44
CA PRO A 316 -19.64 19.06 7.77
C PRO A 316 -20.45 20.34 7.92
N LYS A 317 -20.97 20.60 9.13
CA LYS A 317 -21.81 21.77 9.44
C LYS A 317 -21.24 23.09 8.92
N GLN A 318 -19.92 23.25 8.95
CA GLN A 318 -19.22 24.44 8.50
C GLN A 318 -19.31 24.66 6.98
N MET A 319 -19.61 23.61 6.21
CA MET A 319 -19.73 23.64 4.75
C MET A 319 -21.17 23.56 4.23
N GLN A 320 -22.15 23.28 5.10
CA GLN A 320 -23.55 23.23 4.71
C GLN A 320 -24.02 24.63 4.26
N GLY A 321 -24.71 24.70 3.12
CA GLY A 321 -25.12 25.95 2.49
C GLY A 321 -24.03 26.70 1.73
N MET A 322 -22.78 26.22 1.72
CA MET A 322 -21.74 26.78 0.86
C MET A 322 -22.03 26.49 -0.62
N ASN A 323 -21.85 27.48 -1.47
CA ASN A 323 -21.88 27.28 -2.92
C ASN A 323 -20.61 26.53 -3.41
N ALA A 324 -20.62 26.09 -4.67
CA ALA A 324 -19.53 25.31 -5.24
C ALA A 324 -18.14 25.97 -5.13
N GLN A 325 -18.04 27.29 -5.34
CA GLN A 325 -16.77 28.00 -5.24
C GLN A 325 -16.29 28.07 -3.78
N GLN A 326 -17.19 28.37 -2.84
CA GLN A 326 -16.88 28.40 -1.41
C GLN A 326 -16.40 27.03 -0.90
N ARG A 327 -17.00 25.93 -1.36
CA ARG A 327 -16.56 24.58 -1.03
C ARG A 327 -15.15 24.30 -1.57
N LYS A 328 -14.87 24.67 -2.82
CA LYS A 328 -13.53 24.54 -3.43
C LYS A 328 -12.49 25.34 -2.64
N ASP A 329 -12.78 26.60 -2.31
CA ASP A 329 -11.87 27.47 -1.56
C ASP A 329 -11.60 26.92 -0.14
N TYR A 330 -12.64 26.41 0.53
CA TYR A 330 -12.52 25.80 1.85
C TYR A 330 -11.62 24.56 1.83
N VAL A 331 -11.87 23.63 0.90
CA VAL A 331 -11.09 22.39 0.80
C VAL A 331 -9.66 22.68 0.30
N ALA A 332 -9.47 23.66 -0.59
CA ALA A 332 -8.13 24.11 -1.01
C ALA A 332 -7.32 24.68 0.16
N LYS A 333 -7.94 25.49 1.03
CA LYS A 333 -7.31 25.98 2.27
C LYS A 333 -6.89 24.82 3.18
N LYS A 334 -7.78 23.84 3.39
CA LYS A 334 -7.48 22.64 4.20
C LYS A 334 -6.39 21.77 3.58
N SER A 335 -6.37 21.64 2.26
CA SER A 335 -5.31 20.95 1.52
C SER A 335 -3.94 21.62 1.71
N ALA A 336 -3.87 22.95 1.60
CA ALA A 336 -2.64 23.70 1.81
C ALA A 336 -2.14 23.63 3.27
N GLU A 337 -3.05 23.67 4.24
CA GLU A 337 -2.75 23.46 5.67
C GLU A 337 -2.20 22.05 5.91
N ARG A 338 -2.90 21.02 5.41
CA ARG A 338 -2.51 19.62 5.52
C ARG A 338 -1.12 19.38 4.97
N LYS A 339 -0.85 19.86 3.75
CA LYS A 339 0.45 19.67 3.09
C LYS A 339 1.62 20.18 3.96
N LYS A 340 1.48 21.38 4.52
CA LYS A 340 2.52 21.96 5.41
C LYS A 340 2.76 21.11 6.65
N ILE A 341 1.68 20.66 7.29
CA ILE A 341 1.74 19.80 8.49
C ILE A 341 2.40 18.47 8.16
N GLN A 342 2.03 17.84 7.03
CA GLN A 342 2.61 16.58 6.59
C GLN A 342 4.11 16.72 6.29
N GLU A 343 4.53 17.79 5.62
CA GLU A 343 5.95 18.09 5.38
C GLU A 343 6.74 18.29 6.68
N GLU A 344 6.15 18.96 7.67
CA GLU A 344 6.76 19.14 9.00
C GLU A 344 6.91 17.82 9.77
N ILE A 345 5.86 16.97 9.78
CA ILE A 345 5.91 15.64 10.37
C ILE A 345 7.01 14.80 9.72
N GLN A 346 7.10 14.78 8.39
CA GLN A 346 8.11 14.01 7.67
C GLN A 346 9.52 14.52 7.97
N SER A 347 9.72 15.84 8.03
CA SER A 347 11.01 16.43 8.41
C SER A 347 11.43 16.08 9.85
N LEU A 348 10.49 16.11 10.79
CA LEU A 348 10.72 15.69 12.17
C LEU A 348 11.01 14.18 12.26
N ASN A 349 10.31 13.37 11.48
CA ASN A 349 10.53 11.92 11.45
C ASN A 349 11.93 11.56 10.96
N VAL A 350 12.49 12.26 9.97
CA VAL A 350 13.89 12.02 9.56
C VAL A 350 14.85 12.19 10.74
N LYS A 351 14.73 13.30 11.48
CA LYS A 351 15.56 13.55 12.68
C LYS A 351 15.30 12.53 13.79
N ARG A 352 14.05 12.10 13.93
CA ARG A 352 13.65 11.04 14.86
C ARG A 352 14.35 9.72 14.55
N GLN A 353 14.34 9.29 13.29
CA GLN A 353 15.00 8.04 12.87
C GLN A 353 16.52 8.11 13.05
N GLU A 354 17.15 9.25 12.72
CA GLU A 354 18.58 9.48 12.97
C GLU A 354 18.92 9.38 14.47
N TYR A 355 18.09 9.98 15.32
CA TYR A 355 18.25 9.91 16.78
C TYR A 355 18.09 8.48 17.29
N ILE A 356 17.05 7.76 16.85
CA ILE A 356 16.84 6.35 17.24
C ILE A 356 18.02 5.50 16.80
N ALA A 357 18.48 5.63 15.56
CA ALA A 357 19.62 4.87 15.05
C ALA A 357 20.91 5.13 15.85
N ALA A 358 21.15 6.37 16.28
CA ALA A 358 22.31 6.73 17.08
C ALA A 358 22.24 6.23 18.54
N ASN A 359 21.03 6.02 19.08
CA ASN A 359 20.80 5.71 20.50
C ASN A 359 20.27 4.29 20.75
N THR A 360 20.06 3.48 19.71
CA THR A 360 19.59 2.10 19.85
C THR A 360 20.78 1.12 19.96
N PRO A 361 20.85 0.27 21.01
CA PRO A 361 21.88 -0.77 21.12
C PRO A 361 21.81 -1.76 19.95
N LYS A 362 22.96 -2.11 19.36
CA LYS A 362 23.08 -2.98 18.17
C LYS A 362 22.42 -4.37 18.33
N GLU A 363 22.26 -4.84 19.55
CA GLU A 363 21.70 -6.17 19.88
C GLU A 363 20.16 -6.22 19.87
N SER A 364 19.47 -5.08 19.74
CA SER A 364 18.01 -4.97 19.94
C SER A 364 17.13 -4.99 18.67
N MET A 365 17.72 -5.19 17.47
CA MET A 365 17.01 -4.93 16.20
C MET A 365 16.54 -6.17 15.42
N GLU A 366 16.91 -7.41 15.79
CA GLU A 366 16.73 -8.57 14.89
C GLU A 366 15.66 -9.60 15.30
N SER A 367 14.94 -9.41 16.41
CA SER A 367 14.02 -10.43 16.95
C SER A 367 12.54 -10.03 17.03
N THR A 368 12.15 -8.91 16.43
CA THR A 368 10.76 -8.41 16.45
C THR A 368 10.00 -8.70 15.14
N LEU A 369 8.66 -8.83 15.23
CA LEU A 369 7.77 -9.07 14.08
C LEU A 369 7.98 -8.06 12.94
N ASP A 370 8.09 -6.77 13.23
CA ASP A 370 8.35 -5.74 12.23
C ASP A 370 9.70 -5.91 11.52
N GLY A 371 10.77 -6.20 12.25
CA GLY A 371 12.11 -6.43 11.67
C GLY A 371 12.09 -7.59 10.68
N ALA A 372 11.40 -8.67 11.07
CA ALA A 372 11.13 -9.82 10.23
C ALA A 372 10.38 -9.45 8.94
N LEU A 373 9.23 -8.76 9.05
CA LEU A 373 8.44 -8.32 7.91
C LEU A 373 9.24 -7.41 6.96
N ILE A 374 9.87 -6.37 7.51
CA ILE A 374 10.60 -5.34 6.75
C ILE A 374 11.75 -5.97 5.97
N LYS A 375 12.50 -6.90 6.59
CA LYS A 375 13.61 -7.62 5.93
C LYS A 375 13.11 -8.42 4.73
N ALA A 376 12.06 -9.23 4.93
CA ALA A 376 11.48 -10.04 3.86
C ALA A 376 10.94 -9.17 2.72
N ILE A 377 10.24 -8.07 3.05
CA ILE A 377 9.72 -7.10 2.08
C ILE A 377 10.88 -6.51 1.26
N LYS A 378 11.91 -5.96 1.92
CA LYS A 378 13.04 -5.30 1.24
C LYS A 378 13.81 -6.26 0.31
N VAL A 379 13.95 -7.53 0.71
CA VAL A 379 14.58 -8.55 -0.15
C VAL A 379 13.75 -8.78 -1.41
N ARG A 380 12.44 -9.02 -1.26
CA ARG A 380 11.59 -9.31 -2.43
C ARG A 380 11.37 -8.07 -3.31
N ALA A 381 11.20 -6.90 -2.71
CA ALA A 381 10.97 -5.65 -3.41
C ALA A 381 12.10 -5.26 -4.37
N LYS A 382 13.37 -5.59 -4.04
CA LYS A 382 14.51 -5.40 -4.96
C LYS A 382 14.33 -6.16 -6.28
N THR A 383 13.74 -7.36 -6.24
CA THR A 383 13.45 -8.15 -7.44
C THR A 383 12.32 -7.56 -8.29
N LYS A 384 11.56 -6.61 -7.73
CA LYS A 384 10.46 -5.87 -8.37
C LYS A 384 10.86 -4.42 -8.69
N ASN A 385 12.16 -4.11 -8.73
CA ASN A 385 12.70 -2.78 -9.00
C ASN A 385 12.23 -1.69 -8.01
N MET A 386 11.97 -2.07 -6.76
CA MET A 386 11.63 -1.14 -5.68
C MET A 386 12.83 -0.95 -4.73
N VAL A 387 13.02 0.29 -4.26
CA VAL A 387 14.13 0.73 -3.40
C VAL A 387 13.63 1.60 -2.25
N TRP A 388 14.37 1.60 -1.13
CA TRP A 388 14.15 2.51 0.00
C TRP A 388 15.23 3.58 -0.07
N LYS A 389 14.83 4.85 -0.14
CA LYS A 389 15.71 6.01 -0.19
C LYS A 389 15.23 7.10 0.72
#